data_AF-A0A957FPE6-F1
#
_entry.id   AF-A0A957FPE6-F1
#
_cell.length_a   1.000
_cell.length_b   1.000
_cell.length_c   1.000
_cell.angle_alpha   90.00
_cell.angle_beta   90.00
_cell.angle_gamma   90.00
#
_symmetry.space_group_name_H-M   'P 1'
#
loop_
_entity.id
_entity.type
_entity.pdbx_description
1 polymer ?
#
loop_
_entity_poly.entity_id
_entity_poly.type
_entity_poly.pdbx_seq_one_letter_code
_entity_poly.pdbx_strand_id
1 'polypeptide(L)'
;PGNFGRWDPITYRYLSPPEDERTDQTTAEWVMTFTRHVGGGPAQTSQDGLPLTSLAPNADHPETSIIDPETGEARPWNWAESGIVEMNCFLCHIAEPNNEARIAELAEGNFGWANTATLVGTGIVTQTAPNAALSWVPEAFDDSGRLLRSIVPIQDPTNQNCAQCHGEIHENIDDPLLVVGGDQSAWRTLTTGQIVSPQRISDSALNVSNKADLSRSFDIHAERVLACTDCHYALNNPIYTQESDVTRPEHLIFDPRRLDFDAFLYRPLHQFAKGSSAQSNLAPEFDNTIRRCESCHTAVEGESHAWLPYAERHMQTMACETCHIPEVYGPAQQTVDWTAVRLDGSPLAEYRGIE
;
A
#
# COMPACT_ATOMS: atom_id res chain seq x y z
N PRO A 1 -0.90 2.65 -2.22
CA PRO A 1 -1.36 2.75 -3.63
C PRO A 1 -1.28 4.19 -4.13
N GLY A 2 -0.41 4.47 -5.11
CA GLY A 2 -0.30 5.77 -5.76
C GLY A 2 -1.50 6.04 -6.67
N ASN A 3 -1.89 7.31 -6.81
CA ASN A 3 -2.91 7.72 -7.77
C ASN A 3 -2.27 7.68 -9.17
N PHE A 4 -2.74 6.81 -10.06
CA PHE A 4 -2.34 6.81 -11.48
C PHE A 4 -3.47 7.41 -12.33
N GLY A 5 -3.13 8.35 -13.22
CA GLY A 5 -4.11 8.96 -14.14
C GLY A 5 -5.04 10.02 -13.54
N ARG A 6 -4.71 10.58 -12.37
CA ARG A 6 -5.46 11.69 -11.75
C ARG A 6 -4.52 12.70 -11.10
N TRP A 7 -5.01 13.92 -10.92
CA TRP A 7 -4.31 14.93 -10.16
C TRP A 7 -4.31 14.54 -8.68
N ASP A 8 -3.14 14.56 -8.06
CA ASP A 8 -2.97 14.32 -6.64
C ASP A 8 -2.82 15.68 -5.91
N PRO A 9 -3.78 16.07 -5.06
CA PRO A 9 -3.73 17.37 -4.37
C PRO A 9 -2.59 17.47 -3.34
N ILE A 10 -2.04 16.35 -2.88
CA ILE A 10 -0.98 16.32 -1.88
C ILE A 10 0.36 16.57 -2.55
N THR A 11 0.65 15.83 -3.63
CA THR A 11 1.92 15.99 -4.37
C THR A 11 1.85 17.09 -5.44
N TYR A 12 0.64 17.59 -5.75
CA TYR A 12 0.37 18.56 -6.80
C TYR A 12 0.92 18.13 -8.17
N ARG A 13 0.83 16.82 -8.45
CA ARG A 13 1.23 16.24 -9.73
C ARG A 13 0.02 15.59 -10.40
N TYR A 14 0.03 15.63 -11.72
CA TYR A 14 -0.96 15.02 -12.59
C TYR A 14 -0.23 14.25 -13.70
N LEU A 15 -0.61 12.99 -13.88
CA LEU A 15 -0.15 12.21 -15.02
C LEU A 15 -0.73 12.82 -16.31
N SER A 16 0.12 13.43 -17.12
CA SER A 16 -0.33 14.14 -18.33
C SER A 16 -0.74 13.17 -19.43
N PRO A 17 -1.92 13.36 -20.05
CA PRO A 17 -2.27 12.69 -21.29
C PRO A 17 -1.48 13.29 -22.47
N PRO A 18 -1.39 12.59 -23.61
CA PRO A 18 -0.61 13.02 -24.77
C PRO A 18 -1.05 14.37 -25.36
N GLU A 19 -2.31 14.75 -25.19
CA GLU A 19 -2.89 16.00 -25.70
C GLU A 19 -2.60 17.24 -24.85
N ASP A 20 -2.00 17.10 -23.67
CA ASP A 20 -1.68 18.25 -22.82
C ASP A 20 -0.66 19.18 -23.48
N GLU A 21 -0.92 20.49 -23.47
CA GLU A 21 0.02 21.51 -23.99
C GLU A 21 1.34 21.53 -23.19
N ARG A 22 1.30 21.10 -21.93
CA ARG A 22 2.46 20.99 -21.04
C ARG A 22 2.37 19.69 -20.26
N THR A 23 3.39 18.86 -20.40
CA THR A 23 3.56 17.67 -19.57
C THR A 23 3.93 18.05 -18.14
N ASP A 24 3.11 17.64 -17.18
CA ASP A 24 3.40 17.74 -15.74
C ASP A 24 4.16 16.51 -15.26
N GLN A 25 3.58 15.32 -15.39
CA GLN A 25 4.22 14.06 -15.00
C GLN A 25 4.07 13.00 -16.08
N THR A 26 5.17 12.35 -16.43
CA THR A 26 5.19 11.20 -17.34
C THR A 26 4.99 9.87 -16.60
N THR A 27 4.73 8.79 -17.34
CA THR A 27 4.63 7.44 -16.73
C THR A 27 5.93 7.04 -16.03
N ALA A 28 7.10 7.36 -16.60
CA ALA A 28 8.38 7.08 -15.97
C ALA A 28 8.56 7.85 -14.65
N GLU A 29 8.25 9.15 -14.64
CA GLU A 29 8.31 9.97 -13.41
C GLU A 29 7.33 9.48 -12.35
N TRP A 30 6.15 8.98 -12.75
CA TRP A 30 5.21 8.39 -11.81
C TRP A 30 5.79 7.15 -11.14
N VAL A 31 6.41 6.24 -11.90
CA VAL A 31 7.07 5.04 -11.36
C VAL A 31 8.23 5.41 -10.42
N MET A 32 8.99 6.46 -10.75
CA MET A 32 10.08 6.97 -9.91
C MET A 32 9.56 7.59 -8.60
N THR A 33 8.46 8.34 -8.66
CA THR A 33 7.97 9.16 -7.53
C THR A 33 7.07 8.37 -6.59
N PHE A 34 6.18 7.53 -7.12
CA PHE A 34 5.13 6.87 -6.32
C PHE A 34 5.56 5.47 -5.86
N THR A 35 6.45 5.42 -4.88
CA THR A 35 7.04 4.18 -4.34
C THR A 35 6.07 3.16 -3.72
N ARG A 36 4.81 3.56 -3.50
CA ARG A 36 3.72 2.78 -2.90
C ARG A 36 2.99 1.85 -3.88
N HIS A 37 3.45 1.74 -5.13
CA HIS A 37 3.06 0.65 -6.03
C HIS A 37 3.91 -0.59 -5.75
N VAL A 38 3.38 -1.79 -6.04
CA VAL A 38 4.11 -3.06 -5.92
C VAL A 38 4.70 -3.53 -7.25
N GLY A 39 4.54 -2.74 -8.31
CA GLY A 39 4.89 -3.11 -9.69
C GLY A 39 3.69 -3.70 -10.44
N GLY A 40 3.93 -4.12 -11.68
CA GLY A 40 2.87 -4.48 -12.63
C GLY A 40 2.03 -3.27 -13.04
N GLY A 41 0.93 -3.53 -13.76
CA GLY A 41 -0.01 -2.50 -14.21
C GLY A 41 0.72 -1.35 -14.93
N PRO A 42 0.57 -0.09 -14.49
CA PRO A 42 1.22 1.07 -15.12
C PRO A 42 2.74 1.03 -15.21
N ALA A 43 3.42 0.17 -14.45
CA ALA A 43 4.87 0.01 -14.53
C ALA A 43 5.31 -1.08 -15.52
N GLN A 44 4.36 -1.73 -16.23
CA GLN A 44 4.60 -2.82 -17.18
C GLN A 44 3.80 -2.67 -18.48
N THR A 45 2.58 -2.12 -18.40
CA THR A 45 1.65 -1.95 -19.52
C THR A 45 1.25 -0.50 -19.69
N SER A 46 1.13 -0.06 -20.94
CA SER A 46 0.58 1.25 -21.31
C SER A 46 -0.90 1.36 -20.98
N GLN A 47 -1.45 2.56 -21.08
CA GLN A 47 -2.88 2.81 -20.92
C GLN A 47 -3.75 2.05 -21.94
N ASP A 48 -3.19 1.80 -23.14
CA ASP A 48 -3.82 0.97 -24.19
C ASP A 48 -3.59 -0.54 -24.00
N GLY A 49 -2.93 -0.96 -22.92
CA GLY A 49 -2.68 -2.37 -22.59
C GLY A 49 -1.51 -3.01 -23.36
N LEU A 50 -0.67 -2.22 -24.02
CA LEU A 50 0.54 -2.72 -24.67
C LEU A 50 1.69 -2.85 -23.66
N PRO A 51 2.61 -3.83 -23.79
CA PRO A 51 3.82 -3.85 -22.99
C PRO A 51 4.62 -2.56 -23.19
N LEU A 52 5.06 -1.90 -22.12
CA LEU A 52 5.82 -0.64 -22.22
C LEU A 52 7.12 -0.81 -23.02
N THR A 53 7.77 -1.96 -22.91
CA THR A 53 8.97 -2.33 -23.69
C THR A 53 8.73 -2.47 -25.20
N SER A 54 7.47 -2.52 -25.64
CA SER A 54 7.11 -2.55 -27.06
C SER A 54 6.92 -1.15 -27.67
N LEU A 55 6.86 -0.10 -26.84
CA LEU A 55 6.67 1.26 -27.30
C LEU A 55 7.99 1.87 -27.77
N ALA A 56 7.93 2.64 -28.86
CA ALA A 56 9.09 3.41 -29.32
C ALA A 56 9.31 4.64 -28.41
N PRO A 57 10.56 4.95 -28.02
CA PRO A 57 10.87 6.18 -27.30
C PRO A 57 10.41 7.41 -28.08
N ASN A 58 9.64 8.29 -27.45
CA ASN A 58 9.14 9.51 -28.06
C ASN A 58 9.05 10.63 -27.02
N ALA A 59 9.81 11.71 -27.20
CA ALA A 59 9.80 12.86 -26.29
C ALA A 59 8.42 13.52 -26.18
N ASP A 60 7.62 13.46 -27.25
CA ASP A 60 6.30 14.09 -27.34
C ASP A 60 5.18 13.20 -26.75
N HIS A 61 5.51 12.05 -26.15
CA HIS A 61 4.51 11.12 -25.61
C HIS A 61 4.79 10.80 -24.13
N PRO A 62 3.89 11.16 -23.18
CA PRO A 62 4.11 10.99 -21.74
C PRO A 62 4.35 9.54 -21.27
N GLU A 63 3.92 8.53 -22.05
CA GLU A 63 4.24 7.14 -21.71
C GLU A 63 5.65 6.71 -22.10
N THR A 64 6.34 7.45 -22.97
CA THR A 64 7.69 7.12 -23.46
C THR A 64 8.62 8.34 -23.46
N SER A 65 8.37 9.25 -22.53
CA SER A 65 9.21 10.41 -22.23
C SER A 65 9.46 10.57 -20.74
N ILE A 66 10.40 11.44 -20.42
CA ILE A 66 10.67 11.94 -19.07
C ILE A 66 11.05 13.41 -19.17
N ILE A 67 10.67 14.20 -18.18
CA ILE A 67 11.08 15.60 -18.10
C ILE A 67 12.47 15.68 -17.46
N ASP A 68 13.38 16.38 -18.12
CA ASP A 68 14.68 16.70 -17.53
C ASP A 68 14.48 17.76 -16.42
N PRO A 69 14.88 17.47 -15.17
CA PRO A 69 14.64 18.39 -14.05
C PRO A 69 15.48 19.67 -14.13
N GLU A 70 16.59 19.69 -14.87
CA GLU A 70 17.46 20.86 -15.01
C GLU A 70 16.96 21.80 -16.11
N THR A 71 16.50 21.25 -17.23
CA THR A 71 16.09 22.05 -18.40
C THR A 71 14.57 22.24 -18.49
N GLY A 72 13.79 21.33 -17.90
CA GLY A 72 12.34 21.27 -18.05
C GLY A 72 11.88 20.74 -19.41
N GLU A 73 12.80 20.28 -20.27
CA GLU A 73 12.48 19.73 -21.59
C GLU A 73 12.19 18.22 -21.50
N ALA A 74 11.24 17.75 -22.31
CA ALA A 74 10.95 16.34 -22.43
C ALA A 74 12.05 15.64 -23.26
N ARG A 75 12.55 14.51 -22.77
CA ARG A 75 13.46 13.62 -23.51
C ARG A 75 12.82 12.25 -23.70
N PRO A 76 13.15 11.52 -24.78
CA PRO A 76 12.66 10.16 -24.97
C PRO A 76 13.10 9.25 -23.82
N TRP A 77 12.19 8.40 -23.35
CA TRP A 77 12.42 7.36 -22.37
C TRP A 77 12.36 5.99 -23.06
N ASN A 78 13.42 5.19 -22.87
CA ASN A 78 13.51 3.85 -23.44
C ASN A 78 13.23 2.77 -22.39
N TRP A 79 12.04 2.17 -22.43
CA TRP A 79 11.65 1.06 -21.57
C TRP A 79 12.48 -0.20 -21.79
N ALA A 80 13.08 -0.39 -22.97
CA ALA A 80 13.99 -1.52 -23.22
C ALA A 80 15.33 -1.37 -22.50
N GLU A 81 15.74 -0.14 -22.16
CA GLU A 81 16.98 0.15 -21.44
C GLU A 81 16.77 0.20 -19.93
N SER A 82 15.75 0.93 -19.47
CA SER A 82 15.39 1.03 -18.05
C SER A 82 14.82 -0.28 -17.49
N GLY A 83 14.20 -1.09 -18.35
CA GLY A 83 13.36 -2.21 -17.94
C GLY A 83 11.99 -1.74 -17.44
N ILE A 84 11.27 -2.66 -16.83
CA ILE A 84 9.93 -2.43 -16.25
C ILE A 84 9.92 -2.94 -14.81
N VAL A 85 8.96 -2.48 -14.01
CA VAL A 85 8.80 -2.98 -12.63
C VAL A 85 7.71 -4.05 -12.63
N GLU A 86 8.09 -5.31 -12.58
CA GLU A 86 7.15 -6.43 -12.43
C GLU A 86 6.51 -6.41 -11.04
N MET A 87 5.39 -7.10 -10.87
CA MET A 87 4.80 -7.34 -9.54
C MET A 87 5.86 -7.96 -8.61
N ASN A 88 6.20 -7.25 -7.56
CA ASN A 88 7.28 -7.63 -6.66
C ASN A 88 6.74 -8.47 -5.50
N CYS A 89 6.74 -9.78 -5.69
CA CYS A 89 6.31 -10.74 -4.67
C CYS A 89 7.13 -10.64 -3.37
N PHE A 90 8.38 -10.19 -3.45
CA PHE A 90 9.30 -10.16 -2.31
C PHE A 90 8.87 -9.17 -1.23
N LEU A 91 8.20 -8.07 -1.61
CA LEU A 91 7.68 -7.08 -0.66
C LEU A 91 6.73 -7.70 0.37
N CYS A 92 5.94 -8.68 -0.05
CA CYS A 92 4.94 -9.33 0.80
C CYS A 92 5.41 -10.67 1.34
N HIS A 93 6.21 -11.41 0.58
CA HIS A 93 6.54 -12.79 0.89
C HIS A 93 7.94 -12.98 1.48
N ILE A 94 8.73 -11.92 1.70
CA ILE A 94 9.99 -12.01 2.45
C ILE A 94 9.81 -11.34 3.80
N ALA A 95 10.42 -11.89 4.85
CA ALA A 95 10.32 -11.34 6.21
C ALA A 95 10.93 -9.93 6.31
N GLU A 96 12.11 -9.74 5.74
CA GLU A 96 12.85 -8.46 5.76
C GLU A 96 13.20 -8.04 4.32
N PRO A 97 12.22 -7.58 3.52
CA PRO A 97 12.47 -7.13 2.16
C PRO A 97 13.25 -5.81 2.19
N ASN A 98 14.26 -5.68 1.34
CA ASN A 98 15.02 -4.44 1.24
C ASN A 98 14.29 -3.41 0.34
N ASN A 99 13.20 -2.83 0.88
CA ASN A 99 12.40 -1.86 0.15
C ASN A 99 13.15 -0.53 -0.07
N GLU A 100 14.10 -0.18 0.79
CA GLU A 100 14.97 0.99 0.60
C GLU A 100 15.81 0.86 -0.68
N ALA A 101 16.49 -0.28 -0.86
CA ALA A 101 17.26 -0.54 -2.09
C ALA A 101 16.35 -0.55 -3.33
N ARG A 102 15.15 -1.12 -3.22
CA ARG A 102 14.14 -1.04 -4.29
C ARG A 102 13.80 0.41 -4.64
N ILE A 103 13.51 1.24 -3.64
CA ILE A 103 13.14 2.65 -3.84
C ILE A 103 14.29 3.43 -4.49
N ALA A 104 15.54 3.15 -4.12
CA ALA A 104 16.70 3.74 -4.77
C ALA A 104 16.76 3.40 -6.28
N GLU A 105 16.56 2.14 -6.66
CA GLU A 105 16.52 1.76 -8.09
C GLU A 105 15.34 2.40 -8.83
N LEU A 106 14.17 2.56 -8.18
CA LEU A 106 13.04 3.28 -8.76
C LEU A 106 13.38 4.74 -9.03
N ALA A 107 13.99 5.43 -8.07
CA ALA A 107 14.36 6.85 -8.18
C ALA A 107 15.37 7.11 -9.31
N GLU A 108 16.32 6.18 -9.52
CA GLU A 108 17.31 6.24 -10.60
C GLU A 108 16.75 5.80 -11.97
N GLY A 109 15.53 5.28 -12.02
CA GLY A 109 14.92 4.77 -13.25
C GLY A 109 15.44 3.41 -13.70
N ASN A 110 16.12 2.68 -12.81
CA ASN A 110 16.62 1.32 -13.03
C ASN A 110 15.52 0.28 -12.78
N PHE A 111 14.38 0.44 -13.45
CA PHE A 111 13.15 -0.30 -13.17
C PHE A 111 13.33 -1.83 -13.22
N GLY A 112 14.12 -2.34 -14.18
CA GLY A 112 14.41 -3.77 -14.30
C GLY A 112 15.16 -4.37 -13.10
N TRP A 113 15.84 -3.54 -12.29
CA TRP A 113 16.57 -3.98 -11.10
C TRP A 113 15.78 -3.85 -9.80
N ALA A 114 14.68 -3.09 -9.79
CA ALA A 114 13.93 -2.76 -8.57
C ALA A 114 13.48 -4.01 -7.79
N ASN A 115 13.05 -5.07 -8.47
CA ASN A 115 12.63 -6.30 -7.81
C ASN A 115 13.81 -7.07 -7.23
N THR A 116 14.90 -7.18 -7.98
CA THR A 116 16.13 -7.86 -7.52
C THR A 116 16.78 -7.10 -6.36
N ALA A 117 16.73 -5.77 -6.34
CA ALA A 117 17.24 -4.95 -5.25
C ALA A 117 16.55 -5.24 -3.91
N THR A 118 15.28 -5.70 -3.94
CA THR A 118 14.56 -6.14 -2.73
C THR A 118 15.22 -7.35 -2.04
N LEU A 119 16.04 -8.12 -2.77
CA LEU A 119 16.76 -9.28 -2.26
C LEU A 119 18.12 -8.92 -1.62
N VAL A 120 18.57 -7.66 -1.67
CA VAL A 120 19.84 -7.25 -1.07
C VAL A 120 19.80 -7.50 0.44
N GLY A 121 20.78 -8.26 0.94
CA GLY A 121 20.86 -8.66 2.36
C GLY A 121 20.35 -10.08 2.63
N THR A 122 19.63 -10.71 1.69
CA THR A 122 19.14 -12.10 1.84
C THR A 122 20.23 -13.16 1.65
N GLY A 123 21.40 -12.76 1.13
CA GLY A 123 22.45 -13.68 0.71
C GLY A 123 22.21 -14.34 -0.66
N ILE A 124 21.13 -14.00 -1.36
CA ILE A 124 20.85 -14.47 -2.73
C ILE A 124 21.58 -13.63 -3.78
N VAL A 125 21.62 -12.32 -3.55
CA VAL A 125 22.31 -11.33 -4.39
C VAL A 125 23.22 -10.46 -3.55
N THR A 126 24.25 -9.92 -4.20
CA THR A 126 25.16 -8.94 -3.61
C THR A 126 25.23 -7.70 -4.51
N GLN A 127 25.47 -6.56 -3.88
CA GLN A 127 25.78 -5.30 -4.53
C GLN A 127 27.12 -4.81 -3.99
N THR A 128 28.06 -4.46 -4.86
CA THR A 128 29.42 -4.05 -4.44
C THR A 128 29.49 -2.60 -3.98
N ALA A 129 28.54 -1.77 -4.40
CA ALA A 129 28.32 -0.39 -3.99
C ALA A 129 26.87 0.01 -4.29
N PRO A 130 26.33 1.08 -3.70
CA PRO A 130 25.04 1.64 -4.12
C PRO A 130 25.01 1.87 -5.63
N ASN A 131 23.91 1.52 -6.29
CA ASN A 131 23.67 1.63 -7.74
C ASN A 131 24.63 0.80 -8.62
N ALA A 132 25.43 -0.11 -8.04
CA ALA A 132 26.23 -1.06 -8.82
C ALA A 132 25.36 -2.23 -9.31
N ALA A 133 25.80 -2.87 -10.39
CA ALA A 133 25.11 -4.06 -10.91
C ALA A 133 25.02 -5.16 -9.85
N LEU A 134 23.81 -5.71 -9.68
CA LEU A 134 23.55 -6.83 -8.78
C LEU A 134 24.12 -8.12 -9.35
N SER A 135 24.72 -8.93 -8.50
CA SER A 135 25.27 -10.24 -8.87
C SER A 135 24.71 -11.34 -7.96
N TRP A 136 24.43 -12.51 -8.54
CA TRP A 136 24.05 -13.70 -7.77
C TRP A 136 25.20 -14.14 -6.87
N VAL A 137 24.86 -14.56 -5.66
CA VAL A 137 25.79 -15.22 -4.74
C VAL A 137 25.81 -16.71 -5.10
N PRO A 138 26.92 -17.26 -5.66
CA PRO A 138 26.94 -18.64 -6.13
C PRO A 138 26.61 -19.66 -5.03
N GLU A 139 27.03 -19.38 -3.79
CA GLU A 139 26.80 -20.22 -2.62
C GLU A 139 25.32 -20.32 -2.22
N ALA A 140 24.45 -19.45 -2.76
CA ALA A 140 23.01 -19.53 -2.56
C ALA A 140 22.35 -20.65 -3.38
N PHE A 141 23.06 -21.24 -4.34
CA PHE A 141 22.51 -22.20 -5.29
C PHE A 141 23.18 -23.58 -5.19
N ASP A 142 22.42 -24.63 -5.46
CA ASP A 142 22.96 -25.98 -5.63
C ASP A 142 23.64 -26.17 -7.00
N ASP A 143 24.27 -27.33 -7.21
CA ASP A 143 24.96 -27.67 -8.47
C ASP A 143 24.04 -27.66 -9.71
N SER A 144 22.72 -27.64 -9.52
CA SER A 144 21.73 -27.53 -10.60
C SER A 144 21.19 -26.11 -10.80
N GLY A 145 21.75 -25.12 -10.10
CA GLY A 145 21.32 -23.73 -10.15
C GLY A 145 20.01 -23.44 -9.42
N ARG A 146 19.56 -24.32 -8.52
CA ARG A 146 18.37 -24.10 -7.71
C ARG A 146 18.74 -23.46 -6.39
N LEU A 147 17.92 -22.52 -5.93
CA LEU A 147 18.12 -21.84 -4.64
C LEU A 147 18.09 -22.87 -3.49
N LEU A 148 19.08 -22.79 -2.61
CA LEU A 148 19.17 -23.66 -1.43
C LEU A 148 18.01 -23.39 -0.48
N ARG A 149 17.36 -24.46 -0.01
CA ARG A 149 16.19 -24.36 0.89
C ARG A 149 16.47 -23.58 2.18
N SER A 150 17.72 -23.61 2.67
CA SER A 150 18.14 -22.87 3.86
C SER A 150 18.18 -21.36 3.67
N ILE A 151 18.17 -20.87 2.43
CA ILE A 151 18.26 -19.44 2.08
C ILE A 151 16.92 -18.92 1.55
N VAL A 152 15.95 -19.80 1.24
CA VAL A 152 14.61 -19.39 0.79
C VAL A 152 13.90 -18.59 1.90
N PRO A 153 13.68 -17.28 1.74
CA PRO A 153 13.20 -16.43 2.82
C PRO A 153 11.67 -16.25 2.76
N ILE A 154 10.95 -17.19 2.13
CA ILE A 154 9.53 -17.03 1.78
C ILE A 154 8.62 -17.32 2.98
N GLN A 155 7.68 -16.40 3.23
CA GLN A 155 6.67 -16.48 4.29
C GLN A 155 5.28 -15.99 3.83
N ASP A 156 4.31 -16.10 4.72
CA ASP A 156 3.03 -15.37 4.62
C ASP A 156 3.25 -13.88 4.91
N PRO A 157 2.48 -12.97 4.28
CA PRO A 157 2.62 -11.53 4.54
C PRO A 157 2.31 -11.17 5.99
N THR A 158 3.16 -10.33 6.58
CA THR A 158 2.99 -9.78 7.92
C THR A 158 2.49 -8.33 7.87
N ASN A 159 2.03 -7.82 9.01
CA ASN A 159 1.67 -6.40 9.15
C ASN A 159 2.85 -5.49 8.78
N GLN A 160 4.09 -5.88 9.14
CA GLN A 160 5.30 -5.11 8.80
C GLN A 160 5.57 -5.05 7.29
N ASN A 161 5.18 -6.07 6.52
CA ASN A 161 5.24 -5.99 5.06
C ASN A 161 4.29 -4.91 4.52
N CYS A 162 3.09 -4.78 5.10
CA CYS A 162 2.13 -3.74 4.74
C CYS A 162 2.60 -2.34 5.15
N ALA A 163 3.25 -2.23 6.31
CA ALA A 163 3.76 -0.99 6.88
C ALA A 163 4.76 -0.27 5.95
N GLN A 164 5.48 -1.03 5.12
CA GLN A 164 6.46 -0.50 4.15
C GLN A 164 5.91 0.61 3.23
N CYS A 165 4.59 0.63 2.99
CA CYS A 165 3.98 1.55 2.03
C CYS A 165 2.60 2.12 2.46
N HIS A 166 1.93 1.52 3.45
CA HIS A 166 0.55 1.88 3.77
C HIS A 166 0.44 2.95 4.84
N GLY A 167 1.08 2.78 6.00
CA GLY A 167 0.86 3.63 7.16
C GLY A 167 1.70 3.16 8.35
N GLU A 168 1.62 3.91 9.43
CA GLU A 168 2.27 3.58 10.69
C GLU A 168 1.67 2.31 11.29
N ILE A 169 2.52 1.31 11.47
CA ILE A 169 2.20 0.06 12.15
C ILE A 169 3.26 -0.19 13.22
N HIS A 170 2.85 -0.08 14.47
CA HIS A 170 3.76 -0.21 15.61
C HIS A 170 3.27 -1.32 16.54
N GLU A 171 3.90 -2.50 16.44
CA GLU A 171 3.49 -3.70 17.18
C GLU A 171 4.25 -3.90 18.49
N ASN A 172 5.43 -3.28 18.65
CA ASN A 172 6.24 -3.39 19.85
C ASN A 172 5.69 -2.51 20.98
N ILE A 173 5.09 -3.11 22.01
CA ILE A 173 4.54 -2.35 23.14
C ILE A 173 5.60 -1.85 24.12
N ASP A 174 6.81 -2.40 24.10
CA ASP A 174 7.89 -2.02 25.03
C ASP A 174 8.50 -0.67 24.65
N ASP A 175 8.50 -0.32 23.37
CA ASP A 175 8.96 0.96 22.86
C ASP A 175 7.76 1.93 22.69
N PRO A 176 7.82 3.16 23.25
CA PRO A 176 6.78 4.15 23.04
C PRO A 176 6.64 4.53 21.56
N LEU A 177 5.43 4.41 21.00
CA LEU A 177 5.14 4.78 19.62
C LEU A 177 5.44 6.25 19.37
N LEU A 178 6.28 6.53 18.38
CA LEU A 178 6.56 7.87 17.88
C LEU A 178 6.18 7.95 16.40
N VAL A 179 5.43 8.97 16.04
CA VAL A 179 5.09 9.26 14.64
C VAL A 179 5.56 10.67 14.32
N VAL A 180 6.35 10.79 13.26
CA VAL A 180 6.81 12.08 12.76
C VAL A 180 5.79 12.58 11.72
N GLY A 181 5.25 13.77 11.94
CA GLY A 181 4.35 14.41 10.98
C GLY A 181 5.05 14.65 9.64
N GLY A 182 4.38 14.34 8.54
CA GLY A 182 4.89 14.56 7.18
C GLY A 182 5.63 13.39 6.54
N ASP A 183 5.75 12.25 7.22
CA ASP A 183 6.26 11.04 6.58
C ASP A 183 5.30 10.54 5.49
N GLN A 184 5.73 10.68 4.23
CA GLN A 184 4.95 10.24 3.07
C GLN A 184 4.98 8.72 2.84
N SER A 185 5.92 8.01 3.46
CA SER A 185 5.96 6.54 3.41
C SER A 185 4.78 5.95 4.20
N ALA A 186 4.40 6.58 5.31
CA ALA A 186 3.24 6.25 6.12
C ALA A 186 1.94 6.93 5.61
N TRP A 187 1.63 6.78 4.32
CA TRP A 187 0.60 7.59 3.64
C TRP A 187 -0.79 7.61 4.31
N ARG A 188 -1.29 6.47 4.80
CA ARG A 188 -2.60 6.42 5.48
C ARG A 188 -2.58 7.21 6.78
N THR A 189 -1.49 7.13 7.53
CA THR A 189 -1.29 7.94 8.72
C THR A 189 -1.22 9.41 8.34
N LEU A 190 -0.41 9.75 7.32
CA LEU A 190 -0.35 11.11 6.78
C LEU A 190 -1.73 11.67 6.40
N THR A 191 -2.57 10.92 5.67
CA THR A 191 -3.84 11.47 5.15
C THR A 191 -5.03 11.37 6.10
N THR A 192 -4.97 10.50 7.12
CA THR A 192 -6.13 10.24 8.00
C THR A 192 -5.83 10.36 9.49
N GLY A 193 -4.56 10.24 9.88
CA GLY A 193 -4.11 10.08 11.27
C GLY A 193 -4.27 8.65 11.80
N GLN A 194 -4.74 7.70 10.98
CA GLN A 194 -4.88 6.31 11.41
C GLN A 194 -3.50 5.69 11.70
N ILE A 195 -3.41 5.01 12.83
CA ILE A 195 -2.23 4.29 13.31
C ILE A 195 -2.72 2.90 13.71
N VAL A 196 -2.01 1.87 13.28
CA VAL A 196 -2.28 0.49 13.71
C VAL A 196 -1.29 0.14 14.82
N SER A 197 -1.77 0.10 16.06
CA SER A 197 -0.93 -0.27 17.20
C SER A 197 -1.76 -0.83 18.36
N PRO A 198 -1.30 -1.92 19.01
CA PRO A 198 -1.91 -2.41 20.24
C PRO A 198 -1.60 -1.51 21.44
N GLN A 199 -0.65 -0.58 21.33
CA GLN A 199 -0.25 0.29 22.42
C GLN A 199 -1.38 1.26 22.81
N ARG A 200 -1.53 1.52 24.11
CA ARG A 200 -2.45 2.55 24.60
C ARG A 200 -1.98 3.92 24.16
N ILE A 201 -2.94 4.79 23.84
CA ILE A 201 -2.62 6.16 23.42
C ILE A 201 -1.85 6.90 24.52
N SER A 202 -2.24 6.68 25.78
CA SER A 202 -1.57 7.18 26.99
C SER A 202 -0.10 6.79 27.12
N ASP A 203 0.29 5.63 26.58
CA ASP A 203 1.64 5.06 26.72
C ASP A 203 2.57 5.42 25.55
N SER A 204 2.05 6.06 24.49
CA SER A 204 2.84 6.47 23.32
C SER A 204 3.90 7.52 23.63
N ALA A 205 4.74 7.88 22.65
CA ALA A 205 5.56 9.10 22.69
C ALA A 205 4.86 10.33 22.09
N LEU A 206 3.62 10.20 21.61
CA LEU A 206 2.90 11.30 20.95
C LEU A 206 2.45 12.38 21.94
N ASN A 207 2.49 13.64 21.51
CA ASN A 207 1.99 14.77 22.29
C ASN A 207 0.49 14.97 22.00
N VAL A 208 -0.37 14.22 22.70
CA VAL A 208 -1.83 14.25 22.51
C VAL A 208 -2.51 15.00 23.66
N SER A 209 -3.48 15.86 23.35
CA SER A 209 -4.28 16.56 24.37
C SER A 209 -5.03 15.58 25.26
N ASN A 210 -4.99 15.81 26.59
CA ASN A 210 -5.58 14.93 27.60
C ASN A 210 -5.12 13.46 27.51
N LYS A 211 -3.90 13.22 27.01
CA LYS A 211 -3.34 11.87 26.79
C LYS A 211 -3.46 10.92 27.99
N ALA A 212 -3.31 11.43 29.21
CA ALA A 212 -3.43 10.63 30.42
C ALA A 212 -4.81 9.95 30.58
N ASP A 213 -5.87 10.53 29.99
CA ASP A 213 -7.23 9.98 30.05
C ASP A 213 -7.51 8.99 28.89
N LEU A 214 -6.64 8.93 27.88
CA LEU A 214 -6.78 8.08 26.69
C LEU A 214 -6.20 6.68 26.94
N SER A 215 -6.93 5.88 27.72
CA SER A 215 -6.52 4.54 28.14
C SER A 215 -6.75 3.41 27.13
N ARG A 216 -7.46 3.68 26.03
CA ARG A 216 -7.66 2.71 24.94
C ARG A 216 -6.41 2.60 24.05
N SER A 217 -6.28 1.46 23.38
CA SER A 217 -5.31 1.26 22.30
C SER A 217 -5.61 2.14 21.08
N PHE A 218 -4.58 2.39 20.24
CA PHE A 218 -4.79 3.03 18.93
C PHE A 218 -5.70 2.16 18.07
N ASP A 219 -5.45 0.85 18.04
CA ASP A 219 -6.26 -0.14 17.35
C ASP A 219 -6.51 -1.38 18.23
N ILE A 220 -7.78 -1.59 18.58
CA ILE A 220 -8.22 -2.75 19.35
C ILE A 220 -8.01 -4.07 18.59
N HIS A 221 -8.05 -4.06 17.26
CA HIS A 221 -7.83 -5.25 16.45
C HIS A 221 -6.36 -5.66 16.52
N ALA A 222 -5.44 -4.70 16.49
CA ALA A 222 -4.03 -4.96 16.73
C ALA A 222 -3.78 -5.48 18.16
N GLU A 223 -4.45 -4.89 19.17
CA GLU A 223 -4.41 -5.39 20.57
C GLU A 223 -4.91 -6.84 20.70
N ARG A 224 -5.85 -7.25 19.84
CA ARG A 224 -6.36 -8.61 19.75
C ARG A 224 -5.65 -9.49 18.71
N VAL A 225 -4.50 -9.02 18.21
CA VAL A 225 -3.61 -9.79 17.32
C VAL A 225 -4.26 -10.16 15.99
N LEU A 226 -5.17 -9.32 15.49
CA LEU A 226 -5.64 -9.44 14.10
C LEU A 226 -4.59 -8.82 13.17
N ALA A 227 -4.33 -9.52 12.07
CA ALA A 227 -3.42 -9.09 11.02
C ALA A 227 -4.17 -8.40 9.87
N CYS A 228 -3.45 -7.62 9.06
CA CYS A 228 -4.01 -6.98 7.88
C CYS A 228 -4.69 -7.99 6.95
N THR A 229 -4.11 -9.18 6.79
CA THR A 229 -4.60 -10.26 5.91
C THR A 229 -5.89 -10.92 6.40
N ASP A 230 -6.25 -10.80 7.68
CA ASP A 230 -7.50 -11.34 8.21
C ASP A 230 -8.73 -10.60 7.67
N CYS A 231 -8.54 -9.32 7.31
CA CYS A 231 -9.55 -8.51 6.65
C CYS A 231 -9.25 -8.35 5.15
N HIS A 232 -8.00 -8.05 4.79
CA HIS A 232 -7.54 -7.86 3.41
C HIS A 232 -7.02 -9.17 2.78
N TYR A 233 -7.85 -10.21 2.78
CA TYR A 233 -7.52 -11.50 2.18
C TYR A 233 -7.52 -11.45 0.65
N ALA A 234 -6.76 -12.34 0.00
CA ALA A 234 -6.85 -12.58 -1.44
C ALA A 234 -8.29 -12.99 -1.80
N LEU A 235 -8.89 -12.37 -2.82
CA LEU A 235 -10.32 -12.57 -3.12
C LEU A 235 -10.71 -14.02 -3.43
N ASN A 236 -9.77 -14.85 -3.89
CA ASN A 236 -9.96 -16.29 -4.11
C ASN A 236 -9.40 -17.17 -2.99
N ASN A 237 -9.13 -16.63 -1.80
CA ASN A 237 -8.64 -17.40 -0.67
C ASN A 237 -9.73 -18.39 -0.19
N PRO A 238 -9.47 -19.71 -0.23
CA PRO A 238 -10.50 -20.72 0.04
C PRO A 238 -11.04 -20.73 1.48
N ILE A 239 -10.34 -20.12 2.44
CA ILE A 239 -10.81 -19.98 3.83
C ILE A 239 -11.80 -18.83 3.95
N TYR A 240 -11.43 -17.66 3.41
CA TYR A 240 -12.13 -16.42 3.67
C TYR A 240 -13.17 -16.05 2.61
N THR A 241 -13.04 -16.59 1.39
CA THR A 241 -14.02 -16.40 0.31
C THR A 241 -15.39 -16.88 0.77
N GLN A 242 -16.33 -15.94 0.83
CA GLN A 242 -17.74 -16.18 1.00
C GLN A 242 -18.44 -15.61 -0.23
N GLU A 243 -19.27 -16.42 -0.88
CA GLU A 243 -20.01 -15.95 -2.05
C GLU A 243 -21.02 -14.89 -1.61
N SER A 244 -21.08 -13.77 -2.34
CA SER A 244 -21.97 -12.66 -2.01
C SER A 244 -23.43 -13.13 -2.02
N ASP A 245 -24.27 -12.57 -1.14
CA ASP A 245 -25.70 -12.88 -1.14
C ASP A 245 -26.39 -12.52 -2.48
N VAL A 246 -25.77 -11.64 -3.28
CA VAL A 246 -26.26 -11.23 -4.61
C VAL A 246 -26.00 -12.30 -5.67
N THR A 247 -24.88 -13.02 -5.57
CA THR A 247 -24.48 -14.03 -6.56
C THR A 247 -24.82 -15.46 -6.12
N ARG A 248 -24.98 -15.68 -4.82
CA ARG A 248 -25.40 -16.97 -4.26
C ARG A 248 -26.88 -17.21 -4.58
N PRO A 249 -27.24 -18.33 -5.23
CA PRO A 249 -28.64 -18.70 -5.43
C PRO A 249 -29.41 -18.72 -4.10
N GLU A 250 -30.62 -18.15 -4.06
CA GLU A 250 -31.41 -17.95 -2.83
C GLU A 250 -31.66 -19.25 -2.03
N HIS A 251 -31.63 -20.40 -2.69
CA HIS A 251 -31.87 -21.72 -2.07
C HIS A 251 -30.60 -22.36 -1.49
N LEU A 252 -29.41 -21.78 -1.69
CA LEU A 252 -28.16 -22.28 -1.14
C LEU A 252 -27.84 -21.55 0.17
N ILE A 253 -27.84 -22.31 1.27
CA ILE A 253 -27.39 -21.83 2.59
C ILE A 253 -25.84 -21.87 2.66
N PHE A 254 -25.22 -22.75 1.87
CA PHE A 254 -23.78 -22.92 1.79
C PHE A 254 -23.37 -23.22 0.35
N ASP A 255 -22.30 -22.58 -0.13
CA ASP A 255 -21.74 -22.79 -1.46
C ASP A 255 -20.36 -23.46 -1.38
N PRO A 256 -20.20 -24.71 -1.84
CA PRO A 256 -18.91 -25.39 -1.82
C PRO A 256 -17.99 -25.00 -2.99
N ARG A 257 -18.43 -24.17 -3.95
CA ARG A 257 -17.70 -23.88 -5.20
C ARG A 257 -16.57 -22.86 -5.00
N ARG A 258 -15.59 -23.23 -4.21
CA ARG A 258 -14.34 -22.49 -3.98
C ARG A 258 -13.15 -23.29 -4.51
N LEU A 259 -12.01 -22.62 -4.68
CA LEU A 259 -10.78 -23.32 -5.02
C LEU A 259 -10.37 -24.26 -3.89
N ASP A 260 -9.75 -25.39 -4.24
CA ASP A 260 -9.00 -26.17 -3.26
C ASP A 260 -7.69 -25.46 -2.92
N PHE A 261 -7.12 -25.75 -1.74
CA PHE A 261 -5.90 -25.09 -1.27
C PHE A 261 -4.71 -25.30 -2.19
N ASP A 262 -4.55 -26.50 -2.75
CA ASP A 262 -3.49 -26.80 -3.70
C ASP A 262 -3.63 -25.93 -4.97
N ALA A 263 -4.84 -25.82 -5.52
CA ALA A 263 -5.12 -24.99 -6.68
C ALA A 263 -4.88 -23.49 -6.39
N PHE A 264 -5.21 -23.03 -5.18
CA PHE A 264 -4.95 -21.67 -4.72
C PHE A 264 -3.45 -21.36 -4.70
N LEU A 265 -2.59 -22.28 -4.24
CA LEU A 265 -1.13 -22.07 -4.21
C LEU A 265 -0.51 -21.86 -5.60
N TYR A 266 -1.09 -22.45 -6.65
CA TYR A 266 -0.62 -22.25 -8.02
C TYR A 266 -1.21 -21.02 -8.70
N ARG A 267 -2.34 -20.51 -8.21
CA ARG A 267 -3.09 -19.40 -8.83
C ARG A 267 -3.69 -18.45 -7.78
N PRO A 268 -2.88 -17.86 -6.90
CA PRO A 268 -3.39 -16.88 -5.95
C PRO A 268 -3.75 -15.59 -6.70
N LEU A 269 -4.91 -15.01 -6.38
CA LEU A 269 -5.20 -13.65 -6.79
C LEU A 269 -4.49 -12.70 -5.85
N HIS A 270 -3.69 -11.79 -6.41
CA HIS A 270 -3.09 -10.68 -5.68
C HIS A 270 -3.99 -9.44 -5.68
N GLN A 271 -5.30 -9.66 -5.85
CA GLN A 271 -6.34 -8.67 -5.61
C GLN A 271 -6.89 -8.95 -4.21
N PHE A 272 -6.72 -7.99 -3.31
CA PHE A 272 -7.10 -8.11 -1.91
C PHE A 272 -8.47 -7.48 -1.67
N ALA A 273 -9.24 -8.11 -0.79
CA ALA A 273 -10.48 -7.55 -0.30
C ALA A 273 -10.24 -6.15 0.27
N LYS A 274 -11.09 -5.18 -0.08
CA LYS A 274 -10.91 -3.78 0.32
C LYS A 274 -12.22 -3.06 0.57
N GLY A 275 -12.14 -1.99 1.35
CA GLY A 275 -13.22 -1.02 1.48
C GLY A 275 -13.31 -0.11 0.25
N SER A 276 -14.18 0.89 0.34
CA SER A 276 -14.20 2.03 -0.57
C SER A 276 -13.29 3.14 -0.03
N SER A 277 -12.64 3.88 -0.94
CA SER A 277 -11.75 4.98 -0.57
C SER A 277 -12.19 6.26 -1.27
N ALA A 278 -12.39 7.33 -0.51
CA ALA A 278 -12.61 8.66 -1.08
C ALA A 278 -11.30 9.30 -1.62
N GLN A 279 -10.14 8.76 -1.23
CA GLN A 279 -8.83 9.34 -1.56
C GLN A 279 -8.27 8.88 -2.91
N SER A 280 -8.75 7.74 -3.42
CA SER A 280 -8.14 7.07 -4.58
C SER A 280 -9.14 6.15 -5.28
N ASN A 281 -9.17 6.17 -6.61
CA ASN A 281 -10.01 5.27 -7.43
C ASN A 281 -9.31 3.94 -7.73
N LEU A 282 -8.96 3.18 -6.70
CA LEU A 282 -8.33 1.87 -6.85
C LEU A 282 -9.40 0.83 -7.18
N ALA A 283 -9.29 0.18 -8.35
CA ALA A 283 -10.08 -0.99 -8.79
C ALA A 283 -11.51 -1.01 -8.21
N PRO A 284 -12.39 -0.10 -8.68
CA PRO A 284 -13.73 0.10 -8.10
C PRO A 284 -14.59 -1.17 -8.10
N GLU A 285 -14.33 -2.11 -9.01
CA GLU A 285 -14.95 -3.43 -9.06
C GLU A 285 -14.74 -4.26 -7.78
N PHE A 286 -13.75 -3.92 -6.95
CA PHE A 286 -13.48 -4.56 -5.66
C PHE A 286 -13.87 -3.69 -4.45
N ASP A 287 -14.59 -2.59 -4.64
CA ASP A 287 -15.12 -1.78 -3.54
C ASP A 287 -16.04 -2.62 -2.63
N ASN A 288 -15.84 -2.46 -1.31
CA ASN A 288 -16.65 -3.08 -0.26
C ASN A 288 -16.64 -4.62 -0.28
N THR A 289 -15.53 -5.20 -0.77
CA THR A 289 -15.29 -6.65 -0.71
C THR A 289 -14.70 -7.13 0.62
N ILE A 290 -14.17 -6.19 1.42
CA ILE A 290 -13.68 -6.46 2.79
C ILE A 290 -14.84 -6.77 3.74
N ARG A 291 -14.58 -7.63 4.73
CA ARG A 291 -15.51 -7.87 5.84
C ARG A 291 -15.76 -6.58 6.61
N ARG A 292 -17.01 -6.35 7.00
CA ARG A 292 -17.41 -5.22 7.86
C ARG A 292 -17.61 -5.69 9.29
N CYS A 293 -17.82 -4.76 10.22
CA CYS A 293 -17.95 -5.03 11.65
C CYS A 293 -18.96 -6.14 11.95
N GLU A 294 -20.10 -6.13 11.25
CA GLU A 294 -21.19 -7.11 11.40
C GLU A 294 -20.84 -8.53 10.93
N SER A 295 -19.74 -8.71 10.20
CA SER A 295 -19.24 -10.03 9.80
C SER A 295 -18.58 -10.78 10.95
N CYS A 296 -18.18 -10.08 12.02
CA CYS A 296 -17.53 -10.68 13.20
C CYS A 296 -18.24 -10.33 14.52
N HIS A 297 -18.99 -9.23 14.56
CA HIS A 297 -19.68 -8.76 15.76
C HIS A 297 -21.20 -8.78 15.59
N THR A 298 -21.91 -9.23 16.62
CA THR A 298 -23.36 -9.10 16.71
C THR A 298 -23.71 -7.75 17.33
N ALA A 299 -24.38 -6.87 16.58
CA ALA A 299 -24.77 -5.56 17.09
C ALA A 299 -26.10 -5.62 17.86
N VAL A 300 -27.06 -6.42 17.38
CA VAL A 300 -28.44 -6.49 17.90
C VAL A 300 -28.63 -7.64 18.88
N GLU A 301 -27.94 -8.75 18.65
CA GLU A 301 -28.01 -9.93 19.52
C GLU A 301 -26.99 -9.77 20.66
N GLY A 302 -27.48 -9.66 21.90
CA GLY A 302 -26.66 -9.54 23.11
C GLY A 302 -26.96 -8.30 23.96
N GLU A 303 -26.22 -8.13 25.06
CA GLU A 303 -26.43 -7.00 25.99
C GLU A 303 -25.63 -5.74 25.63
N SER A 304 -24.64 -5.84 24.73
CA SER A 304 -23.70 -4.75 24.40
C SER A 304 -24.36 -3.47 23.92
N HIS A 305 -25.53 -3.59 23.27
CA HIS A 305 -26.30 -2.46 22.74
C HIS A 305 -27.74 -2.42 23.26
N ALA A 306 -28.05 -3.06 24.39
CA ALA A 306 -29.40 -3.10 24.96
C ALA A 306 -29.97 -1.71 25.31
N TRP A 307 -29.09 -0.70 25.42
CA TRP A 307 -29.45 0.70 25.66
C TRP A 307 -29.96 1.43 24.41
N LEU A 308 -29.73 0.90 23.20
CA LEU A 308 -30.17 1.52 21.95
C LEU A 308 -31.62 1.15 21.62
N PRO A 309 -32.57 2.11 21.63
CA PRO A 309 -33.91 1.85 21.13
C PRO A 309 -33.87 1.60 19.62
N TYR A 310 -34.64 0.61 19.16
CA TYR A 310 -34.71 0.23 17.74
C TYR A 310 -33.32 -0.09 17.13
N ALA A 311 -32.51 -0.87 17.85
CA ALA A 311 -31.12 -1.20 17.47
C ALA A 311 -30.96 -1.64 16.01
N GLU A 312 -31.86 -2.49 15.48
CA GLU A 312 -31.82 -2.90 14.08
C GLU A 312 -31.86 -1.72 13.10
N ARG A 313 -32.81 -0.79 13.29
CA ARG A 313 -32.94 0.40 12.44
C ARG A 313 -31.73 1.32 12.59
N HIS A 314 -31.16 1.40 13.78
CA HIS A 314 -29.94 2.17 14.03
C HIS A 314 -28.79 1.63 13.18
N MET A 315 -28.56 0.31 13.21
CA MET A 315 -27.47 -0.34 12.46
C MET A 315 -27.66 -0.32 10.94
N GLN A 316 -28.90 -0.18 10.45
CA GLN A 316 -29.17 0.03 9.03
C GLN A 316 -28.79 1.45 8.54
N THR A 317 -28.66 2.41 9.45
CA THR A 317 -28.50 3.83 9.10
C THR A 317 -27.13 4.39 9.48
N MET A 318 -26.60 3.97 10.63
CA MET A 318 -25.37 4.52 11.21
C MET A 318 -24.24 3.49 11.13
N ALA A 319 -23.07 3.92 10.67
CA ALA A 319 -21.86 3.10 10.67
C ALA A 319 -21.31 2.96 12.11
N CYS A 320 -20.77 1.79 12.44
CA CYS A 320 -20.25 1.46 13.78
C CYS A 320 -19.15 2.43 14.23
N GLU A 321 -18.33 2.88 13.27
CA GLU A 321 -17.23 3.80 13.43
C GLU A 321 -17.67 5.15 13.98
N THR A 322 -18.92 5.56 13.75
CA THR A 322 -19.47 6.81 14.30
C THR A 322 -19.38 6.86 15.83
N CYS A 323 -19.57 5.71 16.50
CA CYS A 323 -19.55 5.61 17.95
C CYS A 323 -18.26 4.99 18.49
N HIS A 324 -17.66 4.04 17.75
CA HIS A 324 -16.48 3.30 18.21
C HIS A 324 -15.15 3.91 17.76
N ILE A 325 -15.15 4.75 16.73
CA ILE A 325 -13.96 5.47 16.22
C ILE A 325 -14.30 6.96 16.02
N PRO A 326 -14.83 7.66 17.05
CA PRO A 326 -15.30 9.03 16.89
C PRO A 326 -14.15 10.03 16.69
N GLU A 327 -12.93 9.67 17.11
CA GLU A 327 -11.75 10.50 17.04
C GLU A 327 -10.50 9.67 16.70
N VAL A 328 -9.62 10.25 15.87
CA VAL A 328 -8.34 9.69 15.45
C VAL A 328 -7.23 10.63 15.92
N TYR A 329 -6.30 10.11 16.71
CA TYR A 329 -5.30 10.88 17.45
C TYR A 329 -3.92 10.97 16.79
N GLY A 330 -3.66 10.21 15.72
CA GLY A 330 -2.40 10.29 15.01
C GLY A 330 -2.27 11.60 14.22
N PRO A 331 -1.02 12.05 13.96
CA PRO A 331 -0.79 13.23 13.17
C PRO A 331 -1.29 13.04 11.74
N ALA A 332 -1.87 14.08 11.16
CA ALA A 332 -2.37 14.04 9.79
C ALA A 332 -2.18 15.38 9.09
N GLN A 333 -1.98 15.36 7.77
CA GLN A 333 -1.95 16.53 6.91
C GLN A 333 -3.28 17.28 7.05
N GLN A 334 -3.21 18.53 7.52
CA GLN A 334 -4.36 19.40 7.66
C GLN A 334 -4.49 20.33 6.47
N THR A 335 -3.39 20.96 6.05
CA THR A 335 -3.33 21.86 4.90
C THR A 335 -2.05 21.64 4.12
N VAL A 336 -2.12 21.73 2.79
CA VAL A 336 -0.95 21.80 1.90
C VAL A 336 -1.18 23.00 0.98
N ASP A 337 -0.24 23.93 0.98
CA ASP A 337 -0.30 25.15 0.17
C ASP A 337 0.87 25.18 -0.82
N TRP A 338 0.55 24.85 -2.07
CA TRP A 338 1.48 24.91 -3.19
C TRP A 338 1.62 26.32 -3.78
N THR A 339 0.88 27.32 -3.29
CA THR A 339 1.07 28.74 -3.65
C THR A 339 2.17 29.41 -2.82
N ALA A 340 2.58 28.78 -1.73
CA ALA A 340 3.70 29.19 -0.88
C ALA A 340 4.76 28.09 -0.84
N VAL A 341 5.78 28.21 -1.69
CA VAL A 341 6.83 27.19 -1.85
C VAL A 341 8.09 27.60 -1.08
N ARG A 342 8.67 26.63 -0.36
CA ARG A 342 9.94 26.79 0.38
C ARG A 342 11.12 26.79 -0.60
N LEU A 343 12.30 27.16 -0.11
CA LEU A 343 13.53 27.23 -0.93
C LEU A 343 13.95 25.87 -1.51
N ASP A 344 13.54 24.77 -0.88
CA ASP A 344 13.79 23.41 -1.34
C ASP A 344 12.73 22.89 -2.33
N GLY A 345 11.78 23.73 -2.74
CA GLY A 345 10.69 23.35 -3.64
C GLY A 345 9.51 22.65 -2.98
N SER A 346 9.55 22.42 -1.66
CA SER A 346 8.44 21.81 -0.92
C SER A 346 7.32 22.82 -0.60
N PRO A 347 6.05 22.40 -0.50
CA PRO A 347 4.95 23.29 -0.14
C PRO A 347 5.01 23.68 1.34
N LEU A 348 4.30 24.75 1.70
CA LEU A 348 3.91 24.93 3.09
C LEU A 348 2.89 23.85 3.46
N ALA A 349 3.16 23.14 4.55
CA ALA A 349 2.36 22.04 5.03
C ALA A 349 2.11 22.20 6.53
N GLU A 350 0.85 22.09 6.94
CA GLU A 350 0.45 22.04 8.35
C GLU A 350 -0.17 20.67 8.65
N TYR A 351 0.07 20.19 9.85
CA TYR A 351 -0.44 18.92 10.33
C TYR A 351 -1.24 19.15 11.61
N ARG A 352 -2.35 18.42 11.75
CA ARG A 352 -3.09 18.32 13.01
C ARG A 352 -2.55 17.16 13.84
N GLY A 353 -2.78 17.19 15.15
CA GLY A 353 -2.37 16.10 16.05
C GLY A 353 -0.88 16.09 16.39
N ILE A 354 -0.18 17.20 16.10
CA ILE A 354 1.17 17.51 16.58
C ILE A 354 1.15 18.87 17.29
N GLU A 355 1.71 18.94 18.49
CA GLU A 355 2.02 20.18 19.22
C GLU A 355 3.52 20.25 19.52
#